data_AF-B7RRS9-F1
#
_entry.id   AF-B7RRS9-F1
#
_cell.length_a   1.000
_cell.length_b   1.000
_cell.length_c   1.000
_cell.angle_alpha   90.00
_cell.angle_beta   90.00
_cell.angle_gamma   90.00
#
_symmetry.space_group_name_H-M   'P 1'
#
loop_
_entity.id
_entity.type
_entity.pdbx_description
1 polymer ?
#
loop_
_entity_poly.entity_id
_entity_poly.type
_entity_poly.pdbx_seq_one_letter_code
_entity_poly.pdbx_strand_id
1 'polypeptide(L)' 'MERHEVLALAEQVLKNKARAEYWLFQPSPFLNMQPPIQMLDTQTGRDRVEQLLLSAEAGFAV' A
#
# COMPACT_ATOMS: atom_id res chain seq x y z
N MET A 1 -5.17 -10.53 5.72
CA MET A 1 -4.11 -10.54 4.69
C MET A 1 -2.74 -10.63 5.32
N GLU A 2 -1.85 -11.40 4.70
CA GLU A 2 -0.40 -11.53 4.93
C GLU A 2 0.39 -10.48 4.13
N ARG A 3 1.65 -10.22 4.53
CA ARG A 3 2.52 -9.20 3.89
C ARG A 3 2.61 -9.37 2.36
N HIS A 4 2.74 -10.61 1.89
CA HIS A 4 2.88 -10.91 0.46
C HIS A 4 1.59 -10.63 -0.33
N GLU A 5 0.41 -10.76 0.30
CA GLU A 5 -0.87 -10.47 -0.33
C GLU A 5 -1.03 -8.97 -0.58
N VAL A 6 -0.62 -8.14 0.37
CA VAL A 6 -0.66 -6.67 0.22
C VAL A 6 0.28 -6.19 -0.88
N LEU A 7 1.44 -6.83 -1.05
CA LEU A 7 2.37 -6.51 -2.15
C LEU A 7 1.74 -6.85 -3.51
N ALA A 8 1.13 -8.03 -3.63
CA ALA A 8 0.43 -8.44 -4.84
C ALA A 8 -0.73 -7.48 -5.17
N LEU A 9 -1.49 -7.05 -4.16
CA LEU A 9 -2.55 -6.06 -4.31
C LEU A 9 -2.00 -4.72 -4.82
N ALA A 10 -0.86 -4.25 -4.29
CA ALA A 10 -0.23 -3.01 -4.75
C ALA A 10 0.14 -3.08 -6.23
N GLU A 11 0.70 -4.21 -6.69
CA GLU A 11 1.01 -4.43 -8.11
C GLU A 11 -0.24 -4.46 -8.99
N GLN A 12 -1.34 -5.06 -8.51
CA GLN A 12 -2.62 -5.11 -9.23
C GLN A 12 -3.26 -3.73 -9.35
N VAL A 13 -3.36 -2.98 -8.26
CA VAL A 13 -3.98 -1.64 -8.22
C VAL A 13 -3.20 -0.65 -9.08
N LEU A 14 -1.87 -0.66 -8.94
CA LEU A 14 -1.01 0.31 -9.64
C LEU A 14 -0.66 -0.13 -11.07
N LYS A 15 -1.07 -1.35 -11.47
CA LYS A 15 -0.90 -1.96 -12.81
C LYS A 15 0.53 -1.93 -13.35
N ASN A 16 1.50 -1.71 -12.47
CA ASN A 16 2.90 -1.54 -12.79
C ASN A 16 3.74 -1.84 -11.57
N LYS A 17 4.55 -2.89 -11.65
CA LYS A 17 5.40 -3.36 -10.57
C LYS A 17 6.36 -2.28 -10.04
N ALA A 18 7.03 -1.55 -10.92
CA ALA A 18 7.96 -0.50 -10.51
C ALA A 18 7.26 0.65 -9.79
N ARG A 19 6.02 0.98 -10.18
CA ARG A 19 5.19 1.96 -9.45
C ARG A 19 4.74 1.44 -8.09
N ALA A 20 4.38 0.17 -7.99
CA ALA A 20 4.02 -0.46 -6.73
C ALA A 20 5.20 -0.48 -5.75
N GLU A 21 6.37 -0.92 -6.22
CA GLU A 21 7.60 -0.85 -5.42
C GLU A 21 7.88 0.58 -4.98
N TYR A 22 7.90 1.53 -5.92
CA TYR A 22 8.12 2.94 -5.58
C TYR A 22 7.16 3.44 -4.50
N TRP A 23 5.85 3.21 -4.67
CA TRP A 23 4.81 3.62 -3.73
C TRP A 23 4.99 3.00 -2.34
N LEU A 24 5.33 1.71 -2.26
CA LEU A 24 5.54 0.99 -1.00
C LEU A 24 6.69 1.57 -0.16
N PHE A 25 7.69 2.17 -0.81
CA PHE A 25 8.82 2.82 -0.17
C PHE A 25 8.66 4.33 0.01
N GLN A 26 7.63 4.95 -0.58
CA GLN A 26 7.38 6.38 -0.38
C GLN A 26 6.65 6.65 0.93
N PRO A 27 7.04 7.70 1.67
CA PRO A 27 6.27 8.22 2.79
C PRO A 27 4.83 8.54 2.36
N SER A 28 3.84 8.02 3.08
CA SER A 28 2.44 8.35 2.82
C SER A 28 1.91 9.30 3.90
N PRO A 29 1.27 10.44 3.53
CA PRO A 29 0.66 11.34 4.51
C PRO A 29 -0.46 10.65 5.29
N PHE A 30 -1.11 9.65 4.70
CA PHE A 30 -2.16 8.86 5.35
C PHE A 30 -1.64 7.83 6.35
N LEU A 31 -0.33 7.58 6.34
CA LEU A 31 0.37 6.66 7.25
C LEU A 31 1.33 7.42 8.17
N ASN A 32 0.99 8.65 8.57
CA ASN A 32 1.83 9.51 9.41
C ASN A 32 3.25 9.70 8.84
N MET A 33 3.36 9.86 7.51
CA MET A 33 4.63 9.96 6.80
C MET A 33 5.52 8.71 6.91
N GLN A 34 4.96 7.56 7.30
CA GLN A 34 5.65 6.29 7.24
C GLN A 34 5.44 5.63 5.87
N PRO A 35 6.44 4.89 5.37
CA PRO A 35 6.28 4.14 4.14
C PRO A 35 5.38 2.92 4.37
N PRO A 36 4.47 2.60 3.42
CA PRO A 36 3.57 1.45 3.53
C PRO A 36 4.28 0.14 3.89
N ILE A 37 5.50 -0.08 3.38
CA ILE A 37 6.24 -1.31 3.64
C ILE A 37 6.58 -1.54 5.12
N GLN A 38 6.77 -0.48 5.91
CA GLN A 38 7.02 -0.59 7.35
C GLN A 38 5.75 -0.95 8.14
N MET A 39 4.58 -0.70 7.57
CA MET A 39 3.30 -1.04 8.20
C MET A 39 2.96 -2.53 8.05
N LEU A 40 3.56 -3.22 7.09
CA LEU A 40 3.21 -4.59 6.73
C LEU A 40 3.59 -5.65 7.77
N ASP A 41 4.43 -5.30 8.74
CA ASP A 41 4.85 -6.22 9.81
C ASP A 41 3.77 -6.43 10.87
N THR A 42 2.74 -5.57 10.90
CA THR A 42 1.62 -5.67 11.85
C THR A 42 0.31 -5.95 11.11
N GLN A 43 -0.65 -6.63 11.74
CA GLN A 43 -1.96 -6.84 11.12
C GLN A 43 -2.66 -5.51 10.85
N THR A 44 -2.72 -4.64 11.87
CA THR A 44 -3.34 -3.31 11.76
C THR A 44 -2.71 -2.45 10.66
N GLY A 45 -1.39 -2.53 10.49
CA GLY A 45 -0.70 -1.80 9.43
C GLY A 45 -0.98 -2.37 8.04
N ARG A 46 -1.05 -3.70 7.89
CA ARG A 46 -1.51 -4.36 6.65
C ARG A 46 -2.91 -3.90 6.26
N ASP A 47 -3.86 -3.92 7.20
CA ASP A 47 -5.25 -3.52 6.93
C ASP A 47 -5.34 -2.05 6.49
N ARG A 48 -4.54 -1.15 7.08
CA ARG A 48 -4.49 0.26 6.66
C ARG A 48 -3.93 0.44 5.25
N VAL A 49 -2.87 -0.29 4.91
CA VAL A 49 -2.26 -0.23 3.58
C VAL A 49 -3.20 -0.80 2.53
N GLU A 50 -3.90 -1.91 2.84
CA GLU A 50 -4.94 -2.49 2.00
C GLU A 50 -6.05 -1.47 1.71
N GLN A 51 -6.59 -0.81 2.75
CA GLN A 51 -7.62 0.22 2.56
C GLN A 51 -7.14 1.38 1.69
N LEU A 52 -5.87 1.79 1.82
CA LEU A 52 -5.28 2.80 0.95
C LEU A 52 -5.26 2.35 -0.51
N LEU A 53 -4.83 1.12 -0.78
CA LEU A 53 -4.80 0.56 -2.12
C LEU A 53 -6.20 0.45 -2.74
N LEU A 54 -7.19 0.00 -1.95
CA LEU A 54 -8.58 -0.05 -2.39
C LEU A 54 -9.14 1.35 -2.71
N SER A 55 -8.78 2.37 -1.91
CA SER A 55 -9.17 3.75 -2.19
C SER A 55 -8.53 4.31 -3.46
N ALA A 56 -7.26 3.97 -3.71
CA ALA A 56 -6.55 4.35 -4.93
C ALA A 56 -7.14 3.68 -6.18
N GLU A 57 -7.54 2.41 -6.08
CA GLU A 57 -8.24 1.69 -7.15
C GLU A 57 -9.59 2.33 -7.49
N ALA A 58 -10.33 2.77 -6.47
CA ALA A 58 -11.61 3.47 -6.62
C ALA A 58 -11.47 4.88 -7.22
N GLY A 59 -10.25 5.37 -7.48
CA GLY A 59 -9.99 6.67 -8.09
C GLY A 59 -9.91 7.83 -7.10
N PHE A 60 -9.89 7.56 -5.80
CA PHE A 60 -9.53 8.56 -4.80
C PHE A 60 -8.01 8.73 -4.84
N ALA A 61 -7.55 9.92 -5.21
CA ALA A 61 -6.13 10.21 -5.32
C ALA A 61 -5.42 9.99 -3.97
N VAL A 62 -4.45 9.08 -3.98
CA VAL A 62 -3.42 8.87 -2.93
C VAL A 62 -2.28 9.86 -3.13
#